data_AF-A0A420XNN4-F1
#
_entry.id   AF-A0A420XNN4-F1
#
_cell.length_a   1.000
_cell.length_b   1.000
_cell.length_c   1.000
_cell.angle_alpha   90.00
_cell.angle_beta   90.00
_cell.angle_gamma   90.00
#
_symmetry.space_group_name_H-M   'P 1'
#
loop_
_entity.id
_entity.type
_entity.pdbx_description
1 polymer ?
#
loop_
_entity_poly.entity_id
_entity_poly.type
_entity_poly.pdbx_seq_one_letter_code
_entity_poly.pdbx_strand_id
1 'polypeptide(L)'
;MSGSRLARLARVTHRAHASAPGSAAILRRSFRRRLGAAYAAVLPLLALATASPAFAETHRSDGDDPGSGIGVLQTIGVYIGIPLAVYLVVALLTFAPSTTRGPRYRPGAGWDADATWLGGPTGKHAAPDADTPRAQGSGGASGSW
;
A
#
# COMPACT_ATOMS: atom_id res chain seq x y z
N MET A 1 -43.74 68.15 9.80
CA MET A 1 -42.48 68.69 10.35
C MET A 1 -41.41 67.63 10.11
N SER A 2 -40.90 67.48 8.88
CA SER A 2 -39.70 68.12 8.32
C SER A 2 -38.47 68.04 9.22
N GLY A 3 -37.50 67.22 8.80
CA GLY A 3 -36.22 66.97 9.45
C GLY A 3 -35.31 66.19 8.51
N SER A 4 -34.86 66.88 7.47
CA SER A 4 -33.89 66.45 6.46
C SER A 4 -32.53 66.08 7.07
N ARG A 5 -31.95 64.95 6.65
CA ARG A 5 -30.50 64.72 6.75
C ARG A 5 -29.96 64.25 5.40
N LEU A 6 -29.10 65.09 4.87
CA LEU A 6 -28.41 64.98 3.60
C LEU A 6 -27.33 63.89 3.64
N ALA A 7 -27.20 63.23 2.50
CA ALA A 7 -25.98 62.75 1.83
C ALA A 7 -24.68 62.62 2.65
N ARG A 8 -24.10 61.41 2.63
CA ARG A 8 -22.66 61.27 2.41
C ARG A 8 -22.35 59.95 1.72
N LEU A 9 -21.93 60.05 0.47
CA LEU A 9 -21.33 58.99 -0.32
C LEU A 9 -19.96 58.60 0.28
N ALA A 10 -19.73 57.31 0.48
CA ALA A 10 -18.39 56.75 0.51
C ALA A 10 -18.44 55.40 -0.22
N ARG A 11 -18.10 55.47 -1.51
CA ARG A 11 -17.71 54.34 -2.33
C ARG A 11 -16.44 53.75 -1.72
N VAL A 12 -16.51 52.52 -1.21
CA VAL A 12 -15.33 51.69 -0.96
C VAL A 12 -15.55 50.37 -1.68
N THR A 13 -14.81 50.21 -2.76
CA THR A 13 -14.63 48.98 -3.51
C THR A 13 -13.76 48.02 -2.72
N HIS A 14 -14.20 46.77 -2.52
CA HIS A 14 -13.26 45.66 -2.44
C HIS A 14 -13.88 44.41 -3.08
N ARG A 15 -13.56 44.26 -4.37
CA ARG A 15 -13.58 42.97 -5.06
C ARG A 15 -12.39 42.18 -4.52
N ALA A 16 -12.65 41.22 -3.64
CA ALA A 16 -11.66 40.23 -3.23
C ALA A 16 -12.12 38.86 -3.71
N HIS A 17 -11.41 38.40 -4.74
CA HIS A 17 -11.40 37.08 -5.32
C HIS A 17 -11.10 36.05 -4.21
N ALA A 18 -12.05 35.16 -3.90
CA ALA A 18 -11.77 33.97 -3.10
C ALA A 18 -11.84 32.73 -4.00
N SER A 19 -10.63 32.25 -4.27
CA SER A 19 -10.19 31.07 -5.01
C SER A 19 -11.08 29.83 -4.90
N ALA A 20 -11.48 29.30 -6.06
CA ALA A 20 -12.06 27.98 -6.22
C ALA A 20 -11.05 26.88 -5.79
N PRO A 21 -11.52 25.78 -5.16
CA PRO A 21 -10.65 24.69 -4.75
C PRO A 21 -10.04 23.96 -5.96
N GLY A 22 -8.72 24.11 -6.10
CA GLY A 22 -7.82 23.00 -6.38
C GLY A 22 -8.02 22.20 -7.66
N SER A 23 -7.69 22.81 -8.80
CA SER A 23 -7.42 22.17 -10.10
C SER A 23 -6.32 21.08 -10.08
N ALA A 24 -5.77 20.76 -8.90
CA ALA A 24 -4.64 19.84 -8.70
C ALA A 24 -5.05 18.36 -8.61
N ALA A 25 -6.34 18.05 -8.45
CA ALA A 25 -6.80 16.66 -8.28
C ALA A 25 -6.96 15.91 -9.63
N ILE A 26 -7.18 16.63 -10.73
CA ILE A 26 -7.48 16.01 -12.05
C ILE A 26 -6.19 15.55 -12.76
N LEU A 27 -5.06 16.18 -12.47
CA LEU A 27 -3.77 15.87 -13.11
C LEU A 27 -3.03 14.66 -12.52
N ARG A 28 -3.51 14.08 -11.41
CA ARG A 28 -2.86 12.94 -10.74
C ARG A 28 -3.25 11.57 -11.29
N ARG A 29 -4.33 11.48 -12.08
CA ARG A 29 -4.82 10.20 -12.64
C ARG A 29 -4.20 9.85 -13.99
N SER A 30 -3.70 10.83 -14.73
CA SER A 30 -3.18 10.63 -16.09
C SER A 30 -1.68 10.33 -16.16
N PHE A 31 -0.91 10.58 -15.09
CA PHE A 31 0.55 10.39 -15.14
C PHE A 31 1.01 8.92 -15.00
N ARG A 32 0.19 8.04 -14.43
CA ARG A 32 0.52 6.60 -14.32
C ARG A 32 0.42 5.82 -15.64
N ARG A 33 -0.19 6.38 -16.69
CA ARG A 33 -0.29 5.70 -18.00
C ARG A 33 0.80 6.10 -18.99
N ARG A 34 1.46 7.24 -18.78
CA ARG A 34 2.49 7.74 -19.73
C ARG A 34 3.89 7.16 -19.46
N LEU A 35 4.18 6.75 -18.23
CA LEU A 35 5.44 6.05 -17.93
C LEU A 35 5.43 4.59 -18.43
N GLY A 36 4.28 3.92 -18.47
CA GLY A 36 4.16 2.57 -19.03
C GLY A 36 4.35 2.52 -20.55
N ALA A 37 3.86 3.54 -21.27
CA ALA A 37 3.96 3.61 -22.73
C ALA A 37 5.40 3.86 -23.23
N ALA A 38 6.20 4.65 -22.49
CA ALA A 38 7.59 4.91 -22.86
C ALA A 38 8.48 3.68 -22.66
N TYR A 39 8.33 2.95 -21.55
CA TYR A 39 9.08 1.71 -21.30
C TYR A 39 8.68 0.57 -22.26
N ALA A 40 7.41 0.52 -22.68
CA ALA A 40 6.92 -0.50 -23.62
C ALA A 40 7.57 -0.42 -25.01
N ALA A 41 8.08 0.75 -25.43
CA ALA A 41 8.71 0.92 -26.74
C ALA A 41 10.25 0.87 -26.68
N VAL A 42 10.85 1.38 -25.61
CA VAL A 42 12.31 1.44 -25.48
C VAL A 42 12.92 0.07 -25.22
N LEU A 43 12.29 -0.78 -24.41
CA LEU A 43 12.77 -2.13 -24.12
C LEU A 43 12.89 -3.02 -25.38
N PRO A 44 11.86 -3.14 -26.23
CA PRO A 44 11.99 -3.92 -27.46
C PRO A 44 12.97 -3.29 -28.46
N LEU A 45 13.05 -1.95 -28.54
CA LEU A 45 13.99 -1.29 -29.44
C LEU A 45 15.45 -1.52 -29.01
N LEU A 46 15.73 -1.44 -27.71
CA LEU A 46 17.06 -1.73 -27.18
C LEU A 46 17.42 -3.22 -27.36
N ALA A 47 16.45 -4.12 -27.20
CA ALA A 47 16.63 -5.54 -27.48
C ALA A 47 16.92 -5.81 -28.97
N LEU A 48 16.30 -5.05 -29.88
CA LEU A 48 16.61 -5.10 -31.32
C LEU A 48 17.99 -4.52 -31.63
N ALA A 49 18.41 -3.45 -30.94
CA ALA A 49 19.71 -2.81 -31.17
C ALA A 49 20.88 -3.68 -30.70
N THR A 50 20.68 -4.54 -29.70
CA THR A 50 21.67 -5.54 -29.27
C THR A 50 21.47 -6.90 -29.92
N ALA A 51 20.48 -7.05 -30.81
CA ALA A 51 20.25 -8.31 -31.50
C ALA A 51 21.38 -8.53 -32.52
N SER A 52 22.13 -9.61 -32.34
CA SER A 52 23.08 -10.05 -33.34
C SER A 52 22.34 -10.53 -34.60
N PRO A 53 22.83 -10.21 -35.82
CA PRO A 53 22.24 -10.72 -37.05
C PRO A 53 22.27 -12.25 -37.06
N ALA A 54 21.13 -12.88 -37.35
CA ALA A 54 21.04 -14.32 -37.57
C ALA A 54 21.65 -14.67 -38.93
N PHE A 55 22.98 -14.73 -38.98
CA PHE A 55 23.66 -15.37 -40.09
C PHE A 55 23.32 -16.86 -40.05
N ALA A 56 23.00 -17.44 -41.20
CA ALA A 56 22.85 -18.89 -41.32
C ALA A 56 24.21 -19.52 -40.99
N GLU A 57 24.35 -20.01 -39.76
CA GLU A 57 25.54 -20.67 -39.26
C GLU A 57 25.80 -21.90 -40.14
N THR A 58 26.96 -21.93 -40.81
CA THR A 58 27.34 -23.03 -41.73
C THR A 58 27.82 -24.28 -41.00
N HIS A 59 27.75 -24.27 -39.66
CA HIS A 59 27.99 -25.41 -38.80
C HIS A 59 26.84 -26.43 -38.95
N ARG A 60 27.18 -27.72 -39.05
CA ARG A 60 26.19 -28.81 -39.03
C ARG A 60 25.25 -28.61 -37.84
N SER A 61 23.94 -28.66 -38.08
CA SER A 61 22.91 -28.30 -37.11
C SER A 61 23.19 -28.92 -35.73
N ASP A 62 23.18 -28.10 -34.69
CA ASP A 62 23.24 -28.52 -33.27
C ASP A 62 22.10 -29.48 -32.86
N GLY A 63 21.21 -29.84 -33.79
CA GLY A 63 20.18 -30.86 -33.62
C GLY A 63 20.60 -32.28 -34.00
N ASP A 64 21.77 -32.48 -34.63
CA ASP A 64 22.25 -33.82 -35.02
C ASP A 64 22.80 -34.61 -33.83
N ASP A 65 23.27 -33.92 -32.78
CA ASP A 65 23.69 -34.53 -31.52
C ASP A 65 22.86 -33.92 -30.37
N PRO A 66 21.87 -34.66 -29.82
CA PRO A 66 21.03 -34.14 -28.74
C PRO A 66 21.80 -33.94 -27.42
N GLY A 67 23.09 -34.32 -27.38
CA GLY A 67 23.90 -34.29 -26.17
C GLY A 67 23.41 -35.29 -25.11
N SER A 68 23.99 -35.19 -23.91
CA SER A 68 23.53 -36.00 -22.79
C SER A 68 22.16 -35.52 -22.33
N GLY A 69 21.13 -36.33 -22.56
CA GLY A 69 19.77 -36.06 -22.10
C GLY A 69 19.68 -35.88 -20.59
N ILE A 70 18.73 -35.05 -20.16
CA ILE A 70 18.40 -34.86 -18.74
C ILE A 70 17.73 -36.13 -18.18
N GLY A 71 18.21 -36.62 -17.04
CA GLY A 71 17.62 -37.80 -16.39
C GLY A 71 16.21 -37.54 -15.86
N VAL A 72 15.36 -38.57 -15.81
CA VAL A 72 13.93 -38.46 -15.42
C VAL A 72 13.73 -37.71 -14.10
N LEU A 73 14.51 -38.04 -13.07
CA LEU A 73 14.42 -37.36 -11.77
C LEU A 73 14.80 -35.89 -11.86
N GLN A 74 15.78 -35.55 -12.69
CA GLN A 74 16.20 -34.17 -12.89
C GLN A 74 15.13 -33.39 -13.68
N THR A 75 14.50 -34.01 -14.68
CA THR A 75 13.34 -33.44 -15.39
C THR A 75 12.21 -33.14 -14.41
N ILE A 76 11.83 -34.09 -13.56
CA ILE A 76 10.78 -33.88 -12.54
C ILE A 76 11.21 -32.78 -11.56
N GLY A 77 12.46 -32.79 -11.08
CA GLY A 77 12.98 -31.78 -10.17
C GLY A 77 12.93 -30.38 -10.75
N VAL A 78 13.26 -30.21 -12.03
CA VAL A 78 13.25 -28.91 -12.71
C VAL A 78 11.82 -28.46 -13.02
N TYR A 79 11.01 -29.32 -13.64
CA TYR A 79 9.70 -28.93 -14.16
C TYR A 79 8.56 -28.99 -13.13
N ILE A 80 8.72 -29.75 -12.05
CA ILE A 80 7.72 -29.87 -10.97
C ILE A 80 8.30 -29.38 -9.65
N GLY A 81 9.54 -29.78 -9.34
CA GLY A 81 10.20 -29.41 -8.08
C GLY A 81 10.42 -27.91 -7.94
N ILE A 82 11.00 -27.22 -8.94
CA ILE A 82 11.24 -25.78 -8.87
C ILE A 82 9.93 -24.98 -8.74
N PRO A 83 8.88 -25.19 -9.58
CA PRO A 83 7.62 -24.47 -9.41
C PRO A 83 6.96 -24.73 -8.06
N LEU A 84 6.99 -25.98 -7.57
CA LEU A 84 6.44 -26.33 -6.26
C LEU A 84 7.23 -25.67 -5.12
N ALA A 85 8.57 -25.66 -5.20
CA ALA A 85 9.41 -25.01 -4.22
C ALA A 85 9.13 -23.50 -4.14
N VAL A 86 9.00 -22.82 -5.28
CA VAL A 86 8.61 -21.40 -5.33
C VAL A 86 7.24 -21.21 -4.69
N TYR A 87 6.27 -22.06 -5.01
CA TYR A 87 4.93 -21.99 -4.40
C TYR A 87 4.98 -22.15 -2.87
N LEU A 88 5.73 -23.13 -2.37
CA LEU A 88 5.87 -23.37 -0.94
C LEU A 88 6.60 -22.23 -0.23
N VAL A 89 7.62 -21.64 -0.84
CA VAL A 89 8.30 -20.45 -0.29
C VAL A 89 7.32 -19.29 -0.15
N VAL A 90 6.52 -19.01 -1.20
CA VAL A 90 5.52 -17.94 -1.17
C VAL A 90 4.43 -18.24 -0.14
N ALA A 91 3.90 -19.47 -0.12
CA ALA A 91 2.89 -19.89 0.85
C ALA A 91 3.42 -19.75 2.28
N LEU A 92 4.65 -20.21 2.54
CA LEU A 92 5.28 -20.09 3.84
C LEU A 92 5.45 -18.63 4.23
N LEU A 93 6.01 -17.78 3.37
CA LEU A 93 6.15 -16.35 3.63
C LEU A 93 4.80 -15.66 3.91
N THR A 94 3.74 -16.12 3.25
CA THR A 94 2.39 -15.57 3.39
C THR A 94 1.71 -16.02 4.68
N PHE A 95 1.79 -17.31 5.01
CA PHE A 95 1.07 -17.91 6.12
C PHE A 95 1.86 -17.95 7.43
N ALA A 96 3.20 -17.96 7.38
CA ALA A 96 4.04 -18.01 8.58
C ALA A 96 3.71 -16.90 9.60
N PRO A 97 3.52 -15.61 9.20
CA PRO A 97 3.14 -14.57 10.15
C PRO A 97 1.75 -14.77 10.76
N SER A 98 0.86 -15.50 10.10
CA SER A 98 -0.48 -15.78 10.63
C SER A 98 -0.44 -16.84 11.72
N THR A 99 0.46 -17.83 11.58
CA THR A 99 0.64 -18.93 12.54
C THR A 99 1.32 -18.48 13.83
N THR A 100 2.15 -17.44 13.78
CA THR A 100 2.86 -16.91 14.95
C THR A 100 2.10 -15.84 15.73
N ARG A 101 0.93 -15.39 15.25
CA ARG A 101 0.11 -14.37 15.94
C ARG A 101 -0.67 -14.97 17.11
N GLY A 102 -0.80 -14.20 18.18
CA GLY A 102 -1.55 -14.58 19.37
C GLY A 102 -3.06 -14.73 19.14
N PRO A 103 -3.80 -15.23 20.15
CA PRO A 103 -5.24 -15.41 20.07
C PRO A 103 -5.97 -14.13 19.69
N ARG A 104 -7.02 -14.26 18.87
CA ARG A 104 -7.93 -13.14 18.58
C ARG A 104 -9.00 -13.07 19.66
N TYR A 105 -9.53 -11.88 19.89
CA TYR A 105 -10.67 -11.68 20.79
C TYR A 105 -11.82 -12.64 20.46
N ARG A 106 -12.33 -13.33 21.48
CA ARG A 106 -13.44 -14.29 21.39
C ARG A 106 -14.63 -13.76 22.19
N PRO A 107 -15.71 -13.32 21.53
CA PRO A 107 -16.94 -12.94 22.23
C PRO A 107 -17.44 -14.10 23.09
N GLY A 108 -17.73 -13.84 24.37
CA GLY A 108 -18.17 -14.84 25.34
C GLY A 108 -17.06 -15.59 26.08
N ALA A 109 -15.80 -15.48 25.64
CA ALA A 109 -14.66 -15.82 26.50
C ALA A 109 -14.41 -14.68 27.50
N GLY A 110 -13.93 -15.00 28.69
CA GLY A 110 -13.48 -13.98 29.64
C GLY A 110 -12.40 -13.08 29.02
N TRP A 111 -12.40 -11.80 29.36
CA TRP A 111 -11.40 -10.85 28.88
C TRP A 111 -10.05 -11.14 29.54
N ASP A 112 -9.08 -11.57 28.75
CA ASP A 112 -7.73 -11.96 29.19
C ASP A 112 -6.64 -10.94 28.82
N ALA A 113 -7.02 -9.82 28.18
CA ALA A 113 -6.07 -8.80 27.75
C ALA A 113 -5.82 -7.73 28.82
N ASP A 114 -4.61 -7.17 28.84
CA ASP A 114 -4.26 -6.08 29.75
C ASP A 114 -5.13 -4.83 29.50
N ALA A 115 -5.62 -4.24 30.59
CA ALA A 115 -6.41 -3.01 30.54
C ALA A 115 -5.55 -1.87 29.96
N THR A 116 -5.85 -1.48 28.72
CA THR A 116 -5.10 -0.46 28.00
C THR A 116 -6.02 0.67 27.57
N TRP A 117 -5.62 1.90 27.87
CA TRP A 117 -6.33 3.10 27.40
C TRP A 117 -5.88 3.46 25.97
N LEU A 118 -6.83 3.53 25.04
CA LEU A 118 -6.54 3.95 23.66
C LEU A 118 -6.21 5.44 23.62
N GLY A 119 -4.99 5.79 23.20
CA GLY A 119 -4.47 7.15 23.28
C GLY A 119 -3.89 7.53 24.65
N GLY A 120 -3.69 6.55 25.54
CA GLY A 120 -3.02 6.73 26.82
C GLY A 120 -1.50 6.81 26.67
N PRO A 121 -0.77 7.11 27.75
CA PRO A 121 0.69 7.08 27.76
C PRO A 121 1.20 5.76 27.19
N THR A 122 2.10 5.79 26.21
CA THR A 122 2.62 4.57 25.59
C THR A 122 3.75 4.00 26.45
N GLY A 123 3.57 2.79 26.99
CA GLY A 123 4.59 2.12 27.79
C GLY A 123 4.06 0.95 28.62
N LYS A 124 4.95 0.03 28.98
CA LYS A 124 4.68 -1.17 29.80
C LYS A 124 4.31 -0.89 31.28
N HIS A 125 4.18 0.38 31.64
CA HIS A 125 3.74 0.89 32.96
C HIS A 125 2.75 2.06 32.79
N ALA A 126 1.87 1.99 31.79
CA ALA A 126 0.93 3.07 31.46
C ALA A 126 -0.25 3.20 32.43
N ALA A 127 -0.38 2.32 33.42
CA ALA A 127 -1.37 2.47 34.46
C ALA A 127 -0.99 3.66 35.35
N PRO A 128 -1.86 4.67 35.53
CA PRO A 128 -1.59 5.74 36.48
C PRO A 128 -1.42 5.14 37.87
N ASP A 129 -0.38 5.58 38.59
CA ASP A 129 -0.15 5.21 39.98
C ASP A 129 -1.43 5.48 40.78
N ALA A 130 -1.73 4.62 41.76
CA ALA A 130 -2.94 4.70 42.57
C ALA A 130 -3.12 6.08 43.26
N ASP A 131 -2.03 6.83 43.38
CA ASP A 131 -1.94 8.14 44.03
C ASP A 131 -2.24 9.31 43.08
N THR A 132 -2.53 9.06 41.81
CA THR A 132 -2.85 10.12 40.84
C THR A 132 -4.23 10.72 41.18
N PRO A 133 -4.35 12.05 41.41
CA PRO A 133 -5.63 12.67 41.76
C PRO A 133 -6.68 12.43 40.66
N ARG A 134 -7.82 11.79 41.01
CA ARG A 134 -8.93 11.63 40.06
C ARG A 134 -9.50 13.00 39.71
N ALA A 135 -9.56 13.31 38.42
CA ALA A 135 -10.33 14.44 37.92
C ALA A 135 -11.81 14.28 38.31
N GLN A 136 -12.45 15.36 38.76
CA GLN A 136 -13.89 15.38 39.01
C GLN A 136 -14.64 15.29 37.67
N GLY A 137 -15.49 14.26 37.54
CA GLY A 137 -16.16 13.93 36.28
C GLY A 137 -17.33 14.87 35.95
N SER A 138 -17.50 15.20 34.67
CA SER A 138 -18.57 16.07 34.16
C SER A 138 -19.83 15.32 33.66
N GLY A 139 -19.89 13.99 33.78
CA GLY A 139 -21.03 13.16 33.39
C GLY A 139 -20.63 11.77 32.85
N GLY A 140 -21.60 10.94 32.49
CA GLY A 140 -21.37 9.60 31.90
C GLY A 140 -22.55 9.10 31.06
N ALA A 141 -22.26 8.24 30.08
CA ALA A 141 -23.24 7.53 29.25
C ALA A 141 -22.95 6.02 29.32
N SER A 142 -24.00 5.18 29.33
CA SER A 142 -23.86 3.73 29.36
C SER A 142 -24.84 3.06 28.39
N GLY A 143 -24.51 1.84 27.95
CA GLY A 143 -25.35 1.00 27.12
C GLY A 143 -25.03 -0.47 27.38
N SER A 144 -26.01 -1.36 27.17
CA SER A 144 -25.85 -2.81 27.26
C SER A 144 -26.13 -3.42 25.90
N TRP A 145 -25.23 -4.28 25.42
CA TRP A 145 -25.34 -5.03 24.17
C TRP A 145 -25.26 -6.53 24.43
#